data_AF-A0A0S7BK20-F1
#
_entry.id   AF-A0A0S7BK20-F1
#
_cell.length_a   1.000
_cell.length_b   1.000
_cell.length_c   1.000
_cell.angle_alpha   90.00
_cell.angle_beta   90.00
_cell.angle_gamma   90.00
#
_symmetry.space_group_name_H-M   'P 1'
#
loop_
_entity.id
_entity.type
_entity.pdbx_description
1 polymer ?
#
loop_
_entity_poly.entity_id
_entity_poly.type
_entity_poly.pdbx_seq_one_letter_code
_entity_poly.pdbx_strand_id
1 'polypeptide(L)'
;METIAPILLFVVVLIVMVLGLFSLIIPFIPGLTIIWVAALVYGLIDGFNLTAGILFGVITLLMLFGSIVDNLLMGAGAKQSGASWLAIGVALAAGVAGSLLFPPFGGLVLTLVGLFMVEIIRLRDWRKAGASTKSMAIGWGKAVLARMGIGVVMIGFYLVWAFLVK
;
A
#
# COMPACT_ATOMS: atom_id res chain seq x y z
N MET A 1 -4.09 -34.18 14.23
CA MET A 1 -3.04 -33.19 13.90
C MET A 1 -3.00 -32.88 12.40
N GLU A 2 -3.30 -33.85 11.53
CA GLU A 2 -3.22 -33.69 10.06
C GLU A 2 -4.14 -32.61 9.45
N THR A 3 -5.27 -32.27 10.08
CA THR A 3 -6.19 -31.22 9.59
C THR A 3 -5.91 -29.82 10.15
N ILE A 4 -5.14 -29.70 11.24
CA ILE A 4 -4.95 -28.40 11.92
C ILE A 4 -3.90 -27.55 11.19
N ALA A 5 -2.81 -28.17 10.74
CA ALA A 5 -1.71 -27.46 10.09
C ALA A 5 -2.12 -26.71 8.79
N PRO A 6 -2.87 -27.32 7.86
CA PRO A 6 -3.30 -26.63 6.64
C PRO A 6 -4.24 -25.45 6.92
N ILE A 7 -5.17 -25.63 7.86
CA ILE A 7 -6.10 -24.57 8.28
C ILE A 7 -5.32 -23.42 8.93
N LEU A 8 -4.37 -23.74 9.81
CA LEU A 8 -3.53 -22.74 10.47
C LEU A 8 -2.71 -21.94 9.44
N LEU A 9 -2.08 -22.62 8.47
CA LEU A 9 -1.33 -21.98 7.39
C LEU A 9 -2.21 -21.00 6.61
N PHE A 10 -3.40 -21.45 6.19
CA PHE A 10 -4.37 -20.60 5.50
C PHE A 10 -4.73 -19.35 6.33
N VAL A 11 -5.11 -19.53 7.59
CA VAL A 11 -5.53 -18.42 8.46
C VAL A 11 -4.39 -17.43 8.67
N VAL A 12 -3.17 -17.91 8.94
CA VAL A 12 -2.00 -17.06 9.15
C VAL A 12 -1.66 -16.27 7.88
N VAL A 13 -1.62 -16.92 6.72
CA VAL A 13 -1.35 -16.26 5.44
C VAL A 13 -2.41 -15.20 5.15
N LEU A 14 -3.69 -15.53 5.35
CA LEU A 14 -4.79 -14.58 5.13
C LEU A 14 -4.68 -13.38 6.07
N ILE A 15 -4.34 -13.57 7.35
CA ILE A 15 -4.10 -12.47 8.30
C ILE A 15 -2.97 -11.58 7.80
N VAL A 16 -1.83 -12.16 7.41
CA VAL A 16 -0.68 -11.39 6.89
C VAL A 16 -1.07 -10.60 5.64
N MET A 17 -1.85 -11.19 4.73
CA MET A 17 -2.36 -10.51 3.54
C MET A 17 -3.30 -9.34 3.89
N VAL A 18 -4.21 -9.54 4.84
CA VAL A 18 -5.14 -8.49 5.29
C VAL A 18 -4.37 -7.34 5.97
N LEU A 19 -3.37 -7.65 6.80
CA LEU A 19 -2.47 -6.65 7.37
C LEU A 19 -1.69 -5.92 6.27
N GLY A 20 -1.18 -6.66 5.29
CA GLY A 20 -0.55 -6.11 4.08
C GLY A 20 -1.48 -5.16 3.32
N LEU A 21 -2.76 -5.52 3.17
CA LEU A 21 -3.78 -4.69 2.54
C LEU A 21 -3.99 -3.38 3.30
N PHE A 22 -4.26 -3.44 4.60
CA PHE A 22 -4.46 -2.22 5.41
C PHE A 22 -3.20 -1.35 5.50
N SER A 23 -2.02 -1.96 5.43
CA SER A 23 -0.76 -1.22 5.40
C SER A 23 -0.63 -0.29 4.18
N LEU A 24 -1.35 -0.54 3.07
CA LEU A 24 -1.35 0.32 1.88
C LEU A 24 -1.93 1.71 2.12
N ILE A 25 -2.69 1.88 3.20
CA ILE A 25 -3.17 3.20 3.65
C ILE A 25 -1.99 4.03 4.15
N ILE A 26 -0.98 3.41 4.75
CA ILE A 26 0.19 4.11 5.27
C ILE A 26 1.17 4.32 4.11
N PRO A 27 1.66 5.55 3.89
CA PRO A 27 2.70 5.81 2.91
C PRO A 27 3.95 4.95 3.15
N PHE A 28 4.67 4.61 2.08
CA PHE A 28 5.97 3.92 2.12
C PHE A 28 5.97 2.45 2.57
N ILE A 29 4.85 1.90 3.06
CA ILE A 29 4.76 0.47 3.33
C ILE A 29 4.44 -0.29 2.04
N PRO A 30 5.25 -1.28 1.61
CA PRO A 30 5.04 -2.03 0.37
C PRO A 30 3.98 -3.13 0.56
N GLY A 31 2.74 -2.73 0.85
CA GLY A 31 1.66 -3.68 1.18
C GLY A 31 1.35 -4.72 0.09
N LEU A 32 1.50 -4.36 -1.19
CA LEU A 32 1.33 -5.32 -2.29
C LEU A 32 2.42 -6.40 -2.27
N THR A 33 3.65 -6.02 -1.92
CA THR A 33 4.76 -6.96 -1.74
C THR A 33 4.51 -7.86 -0.54
N ILE A 34 3.97 -7.34 0.57
CA ILE A 34 3.60 -8.16 1.74
C ILE A 34 2.56 -9.22 1.35
N ILE A 35 1.51 -8.84 0.62
CA ILE A 35 0.49 -9.78 0.11
C ILE A 35 1.15 -10.83 -0.80
N TRP A 36 2.02 -10.40 -1.72
CA TRP A 36 2.73 -11.31 -2.63
C TRP A 36 3.65 -12.29 -1.89
N VAL A 37 4.43 -11.83 -0.90
CA VAL A 37 5.30 -12.70 -0.09
C VAL A 37 4.46 -13.72 0.68
N ALA A 38 3.31 -13.31 1.23
CA ALA A 38 2.42 -14.24 1.92
C ALA A 38 1.91 -15.34 0.98
N ALA A 39 1.54 -15.00 -0.26
CA ALA A 39 1.16 -15.98 -1.28
C ALA A 39 2.31 -16.91 -1.68
N LEU A 40 3.53 -16.37 -1.80
CA LEU A 40 4.72 -17.16 -2.10
C LEU A 40 5.02 -18.16 -0.98
N VAL A 41 4.99 -17.71 0.28
CA VAL A 41 5.20 -18.58 1.46
C VAL A 41 4.17 -19.69 1.49
N TYR A 42 2.90 -19.38 1.20
CA TYR A 42 1.85 -20.40 1.07
C TYR A 42 2.23 -21.46 0.02
N GLY A 43 2.56 -21.06 -1.21
CA GLY A 43 2.91 -22.01 -2.26
C GLY A 43 4.22 -22.78 -2.03
N LEU A 44 5.18 -22.21 -1.31
CA LEU A 44 6.40 -22.91 -0.94
C LEU A 44 6.16 -24.01 0.12
N ILE A 45 5.14 -23.85 0.97
CA ILE A 45 4.78 -24.82 2.01
C ILE A 45 3.76 -25.85 1.49
N ASP A 46 2.72 -25.40 0.79
CA ASP A 46 1.65 -26.23 0.24
C ASP A 46 2.07 -26.97 -1.04
N GLY A 47 2.99 -26.37 -1.80
CA GLY A 47 3.51 -26.89 -3.07
C GLY A 47 2.92 -26.18 -4.29
N PHE A 48 3.62 -26.31 -5.42
CA PHE A 48 3.21 -25.74 -6.70
C PHE A 48 2.90 -26.84 -7.72
N ASN A 49 1.65 -26.94 -8.13
CA ASN A 49 1.25 -27.55 -9.39
C ASN A 49 1.11 -26.48 -10.49
N LEU A 50 0.76 -26.88 -11.71
CA LEU A 50 0.65 -25.94 -12.85
C LEU A 50 -0.37 -24.82 -12.58
N THR A 51 -1.54 -25.16 -12.04
CA THR A 51 -2.60 -24.18 -11.75
C THR A 51 -2.17 -23.20 -10.65
N ALA A 52 -1.56 -23.70 -9.58
CA ALA A 52 -0.97 -22.89 -8.51
C ALA A 52 0.10 -21.92 -9.05
N GLY A 53 0.98 -22.41 -9.94
CA GLY A 53 2.00 -21.60 -10.59
C GLY A 53 1.42 -20.49 -11.44
N ILE A 54 0.34 -20.75 -12.19
CA ILE A 54 -0.37 -19.74 -12.98
C ILE A 54 -1.00 -18.68 -12.07
N LEU A 55 -1.71 -19.09 -11.01
CA LEU A 55 -2.34 -18.17 -10.06
C LEU A 55 -1.29 -17.27 -9.38
N PHE A 56 -0.18 -17.85 -8.94
CA PHE A 56 0.93 -17.07 -8.37
C PHE A 56 1.60 -16.15 -9.40
N GLY A 57 1.71 -16.59 -10.66
CA GLY A 57 2.16 -15.74 -11.76
C GLY A 57 1.26 -14.51 -11.94
N VAL A 58 -0.05 -14.68 -11.91
CA VAL A 58 -1.03 -13.57 -11.95
C VAL A 58 -0.87 -12.64 -10.75
N ILE A 59 -0.76 -13.19 -9.53
CA ILE A 59 -0.51 -12.40 -8.31
C ILE A 59 0.79 -11.59 -8.45
N THR A 60 1.83 -12.18 -9.03
CA THR A 60 3.12 -11.50 -9.27
C THR A 60 2.96 -10.35 -10.27
N LEU A 61 2.26 -10.56 -11.39
CA LEU A 61 1.98 -9.51 -12.37
C LEU A 61 1.16 -8.37 -11.76
N LEU A 62 0.15 -8.68 -10.95
CA LEU A 62 -0.65 -7.70 -10.23
C LEU A 62 0.19 -6.88 -9.24
N MET A 63 1.09 -7.53 -8.49
CA MET A 63 2.00 -6.85 -7.57
C MET A 63 2.90 -5.85 -8.32
N LEU A 64 3.52 -6.28 -9.43
CA LEU A 64 4.37 -5.43 -10.25
C LEU A 64 3.58 -4.27 -10.86
N PHE A 65 2.43 -4.58 -11.48
CA PHE A 65 1.56 -3.58 -12.08
C PHE A 65 1.08 -2.55 -11.05
N GLY A 66 0.62 -3.00 -9.89
CA GLY A 66 0.18 -2.12 -8.81
C GLY A 66 1.30 -1.24 -8.26
N SER A 67 2.52 -1.77 -8.17
CA SER A 67 3.70 -1.00 -7.77
C SER A 67 4.07 0.07 -8.80
N ILE A 68 3.95 -0.23 -10.10
CA ILE A 68 4.17 0.74 -11.18
C ILE A 68 3.08 1.82 -11.15
N VAL A 69 1.82 1.44 -11.05
CA VAL A 69 0.68 2.37 -10.97
C VAL A 69 0.84 3.30 -9.77
N ASP A 70 1.25 2.78 -8.61
CA ASP A 70 1.51 3.57 -7.42
C ASP A 70 2.58 4.63 -7.65
N ASN A 71 3.73 4.23 -8.20
CA ASN A 71 4.82 5.14 -8.52
C ASN A 71 4.41 6.22 -9.52
N LEU A 72 3.60 5.85 -10.53
CA LEU A 72 3.07 6.81 -11.50
C LEU A 72 2.07 7.78 -10.89
N LEU A 73 1.14 7.31 -10.05
CA LEU A 73 0.12 8.15 -9.42
C LEU A 73 0.73 9.09 -8.37
N MET A 74 1.66 8.60 -7.56
CA MET A 74 2.39 9.44 -6.60
C MET A 74 3.32 10.42 -7.32
N GLY A 75 4.03 10.00 -8.37
CA GLY A 75 4.88 10.87 -9.18
C GLY A 75 4.09 11.96 -9.91
N ALA A 76 2.92 11.61 -10.46
CA ALA A 76 2.00 12.57 -11.07
C ALA A 76 1.45 13.57 -10.05
N GLY A 77 1.08 13.11 -8.85
CA GLY A 77 0.63 13.97 -7.75
C GLY A 77 1.71 14.96 -7.31
N ALA A 78 2.96 14.50 -7.16
CA ALA A 78 4.09 15.36 -6.83
C ALA A 78 4.33 16.42 -7.92
N LYS A 79 4.36 16.03 -9.19
CA LYS A 79 4.57 16.94 -10.33
C LYS A 79 3.44 17.97 -10.49
N GLN A 80 2.19 17.59 -10.23
CA GLN A 80 1.03 18.48 -10.32
C GLN A 80 0.87 19.42 -9.11
N SER A 81 1.40 19.04 -7.94
CA SER A 81 1.22 19.82 -6.71
C SER A 81 2.06 21.10 -6.64
N GLY A 82 3.16 21.19 -7.39
CA GLY A 82 4.14 22.28 -7.28
C GLY A 82 4.80 22.39 -5.90
N ALA A 83 4.62 21.39 -5.03
CA ALA A 83 5.16 21.36 -3.68
C ALA A 83 6.69 21.35 -3.73
N SER A 84 7.29 22.07 -2.78
CA SER A 84 8.74 22.14 -2.65
C SER A 84 9.29 20.81 -2.17
N TRP A 85 10.52 20.48 -2.60
CA TRP A 85 11.24 19.30 -2.10
C TRP A 85 11.40 19.31 -0.57
N LEU A 86 11.50 20.50 0.03
CA LEU A 86 11.54 20.67 1.47
C LEU A 86 10.20 20.30 2.12
N ALA A 87 9.07 20.70 1.52
CA ALA A 87 7.75 20.32 2.00
C ALA A 87 7.53 18.81 1.90
N ILE A 88 7.98 18.17 0.80
CA ILE A 88 7.94 16.71 0.66
C ILE A 88 8.80 16.05 1.74
N GLY A 89 10.05 16.49 1.94
CA GLY A 89 10.95 15.94 2.96
C GLY A 89 10.42 16.06 4.39
N VAL A 90 9.82 17.20 4.73
CA VAL A 90 9.18 17.40 6.04
C VAL A 90 7.92 16.56 6.18
N ALA A 91 7.10 16.47 5.13
CA ALA A 91 5.91 15.61 5.12
C ALA A 91 6.29 14.14 5.32
N LEU A 92 7.39 13.67 4.71
CA LEU A 92 7.96 12.33 4.91
C LEU A 92 8.34 12.10 6.38
N ALA A 93 9.15 12.98 6.94
CA ALA A 93 9.60 12.85 8.33
C ALA A 93 8.41 12.90 9.31
N ALA A 94 7.48 13.82 9.09
CA ALA A 94 6.26 13.95 9.86
C ALA A 94 5.36 12.71 9.73
N GLY A 95 5.27 12.12 8.54
CA GLY A 95 4.53 10.89 8.29
C GLY A 95 5.10 9.69 9.04
N VAL A 96 6.42 9.54 9.06
CA VAL A 96 7.09 8.48 9.83
C VAL A 96 6.86 8.69 11.33
N ALA A 97 7.14 9.90 11.84
CA ALA A 97 6.94 10.22 13.26
C ALA A 97 5.48 10.05 13.69
N GLY A 98 4.54 10.51 12.88
CA GLY A 98 3.10 10.41 13.16
C GLY A 98 2.61 8.97 13.16
N SER A 99 3.14 8.13 12.27
CA SER A 99 2.81 6.70 12.23
C SER A 99 3.23 6.00 13.52
N LEU A 100 4.36 6.42 14.12
CA LEU A 100 4.85 5.88 15.39
C LEU A 100 4.08 6.41 16.60
N LEU A 101 3.71 7.70 16.59
CA LEU A 101 3.04 8.36 17.71
C LEU A 101 1.55 7.97 17.82
N PHE A 102 0.85 7.82 16.69
CA PHE A 102 -0.58 7.52 16.69
C PHE A 102 -0.98 6.58 15.53
N PRO A 103 -0.56 5.30 15.54
CA PRO A 103 -0.95 4.36 14.50
C PRO A 103 -2.48 4.11 14.48
N PRO A 104 -3.10 3.87 13.31
CA PRO A 104 -2.53 3.93 11.96
C PRO A 104 -2.62 5.34 11.32
N PHE A 105 -3.36 6.27 11.92
CA PHE A 105 -3.77 7.52 11.25
C PHE A 105 -2.80 8.69 11.43
N GLY A 106 -1.95 8.65 12.44
CA GLY A 106 -1.04 9.75 12.78
C GLY A 106 -0.09 10.09 11.65
N GLY A 107 0.35 9.09 10.88
CA GLY A 107 1.18 9.31 9.70
C GLY A 107 0.48 10.14 8.64
N LEU A 108 -0.77 9.78 8.30
CA LEU A 108 -1.60 10.53 7.36
C LEU A 108 -1.80 11.98 7.82
N VAL A 109 -2.18 12.18 9.08
CA VAL A 109 -2.45 13.50 9.63
C VAL A 109 -1.17 14.36 9.64
N LEU A 110 -0.08 13.86 10.21
CA LEU A 110 1.16 14.64 10.31
C LEU A 110 1.84 14.88 8.96
N THR A 111 1.70 13.96 7.99
CA THR A 111 2.18 14.20 6.62
C THR A 111 1.48 15.41 6.00
N LEU A 112 0.14 15.45 6.07
CA LEU A 112 -0.65 16.55 5.49
C LEU A 112 -0.41 17.87 6.22
N VAL A 113 -0.34 17.84 7.55
CA VAL A 113 -0.03 19.02 8.37
C VAL A 113 1.39 19.52 8.07
N GLY A 114 2.38 18.64 8.06
CA GLY A 114 3.78 19.00 7.76
C GLY A 114 3.93 19.61 6.37
N LEU A 115 3.30 19.00 5.36
CA LEU A 115 3.27 19.53 3.99
C LEU A 115 2.65 20.93 3.96
N PHE A 116 1.49 21.08 4.59
CA PHE A 116 0.76 22.35 4.62
C PHE A 116 1.56 23.46 5.33
N MET A 117 2.20 23.14 6.46
CA MET A 117 3.00 24.09 7.25
C MET A 117 4.22 24.60 6.47
N VAL A 118 4.90 23.75 5.71
CA VAL A 118 6.02 24.22 4.89
C VAL A 118 5.54 25.05 3.71
N GLU A 119 4.47 24.62 3.04
CA GLU A 119 3.93 25.36 1.89
C GLU A 119 3.33 26.71 2.29
N ILE A 120 2.74 26.86 3.48
CA ILE A 120 2.27 28.18 3.94
C ILE A 120 3.42 29.14 4.25
N ILE A 121 4.52 28.64 4.84
CA ILE A 121 5.71 29.45 5.10
C ILE A 121 6.34 29.90 3.77
N ARG A 122 6.41 29.01 2.78
CA ARG A 122 6.99 29.27 1.46
C ARG A 122 6.13 30.22 0.62
N LEU A 123 4.83 29.93 0.50
CA LEU A 123 3.94 30.65 -0.41
C LEU A 123 3.34 31.91 0.21
N ARG A 124 3.37 32.03 1.54
CA ARG A 124 2.76 33.12 2.33
C ARG A 124 1.28 33.37 2.00
N ASP A 125 0.60 32.34 1.52
CA ASP A 125 -0.80 32.39 1.09
C ASP A 125 -1.49 31.07 1.47
N TRP A 126 -2.39 31.13 2.45
CA TRP A 126 -3.13 29.96 2.97
C TRP A 126 -3.95 29.27 1.87
N ARG A 127 -4.50 30.02 0.90
CA ARG A 127 -5.31 29.45 -0.19
C ARG A 127 -4.45 28.64 -1.13
N LYS A 128 -3.27 29.16 -1.50
CA LYS A 128 -2.33 28.45 -2.39
C LYS A 128 -1.70 27.24 -1.70
N ALA A 129 -1.32 27.36 -0.43
CA ALA A 129 -0.82 26.24 0.36
C ALA A 129 -1.87 25.12 0.46
N GLY A 130 -3.13 25.47 0.79
CA GLY A 130 -4.22 24.50 0.88
C GLY A 130 -4.53 23.82 -0.45
N ALA A 131 -4.46 24.56 -1.57
CA ALA A 131 -4.64 23.99 -2.90
C ALA A 131 -3.53 22.98 -3.25
N SER A 132 -2.26 23.28 -2.91
CA SER A 132 -1.12 22.38 -3.13
C SER A 132 -1.25 21.11 -2.29
N THR A 133 -1.52 21.25 -0.98
CA THR A 133 -1.74 20.11 -0.07
C THR A 133 -2.92 19.26 -0.51
N LYS A 134 -4.04 19.87 -0.92
CA LYS A 134 -5.22 19.15 -1.41
C LYS A 134 -4.92 18.37 -2.70
N SER A 135 -4.20 18.96 -3.64
CA SER A 135 -3.78 18.29 -4.87
C SER A 135 -2.95 17.03 -4.57
N MET A 136 -1.98 17.15 -3.65
CA MET A 136 -1.15 16.01 -3.22
C MET A 136 -1.98 14.95 -2.49
N ALA A 137 -2.87 15.35 -1.57
CA ALA A 137 -3.76 14.43 -0.87
C ALA A 137 -4.68 13.65 -1.82
N ILE A 138 -5.21 14.30 -2.87
CA ILE A 138 -6.02 13.64 -3.90
C ILE A 138 -5.17 12.65 -4.71
N GLY A 139 -3.96 13.03 -5.12
CA GLY A 139 -3.05 12.16 -5.85
C GLY A 139 -2.72 10.89 -5.06
N TRP A 140 -2.42 11.06 -3.77
CA TRP A 140 -2.18 9.95 -2.86
C TRP A 140 -3.43 9.11 -2.61
N GLY A 141 -4.59 9.72 -2.36
CA GLY A 141 -5.85 8.98 -2.20
C GLY A 141 -6.18 8.11 -3.41
N LYS A 142 -5.95 8.60 -4.62
CA LYS A 142 -6.07 7.80 -5.86
C LYS A 142 -5.10 6.62 -5.88
N ALA A 143 -3.86 6.83 -5.47
CA ALA A 143 -2.85 5.77 -5.39
C ALA A 143 -3.22 4.70 -4.35
N VAL A 144 -3.72 5.10 -3.18
CA VAL A 144 -4.24 4.17 -2.15
C VAL A 144 -5.40 3.37 -2.71
N LEU A 145 -6.40 4.01 -3.33
CA LEU A 145 -7.56 3.31 -3.89
C LEU A 145 -7.16 2.31 -4.97
N ALA A 146 -6.27 2.70 -5.89
CA ALA A 146 -5.76 1.82 -6.93
C ALA A 146 -5.05 0.59 -6.33
N ARG A 147 -4.12 0.81 -5.39
CA ARG A 147 -3.40 -0.27 -4.71
C ARG A 147 -4.32 -1.17 -3.88
N MET A 148 -5.28 -0.60 -3.15
CA MET A 148 -6.26 -1.37 -2.39
C MET A 148 -7.09 -2.28 -3.30
N GLY A 149 -7.56 -1.76 -4.44
CA GLY A 149 -8.28 -2.57 -5.42
C GLY A 149 -7.43 -3.74 -5.94
N ILE A 150 -6.18 -3.47 -6.30
CA ILE A 150 -5.24 -4.52 -6.76
C ILE A 150 -4.97 -5.55 -5.66
N GLY A 151 -4.72 -5.09 -4.43
CA GLY A 151 -4.48 -5.96 -3.28
C GLY A 151 -5.68 -6.87 -2.98
N VAL A 152 -6.91 -6.36 -3.06
CA VAL A 152 -8.13 -7.16 -2.91
C VAL A 152 -8.21 -8.23 -4.00
N VAL A 153 -7.92 -7.89 -5.26
CA VAL A 153 -7.90 -8.87 -6.36
C VAL A 153 -6.83 -9.93 -6.14
N MET A 154 -5.63 -9.56 -5.68
CA MET A 154 -4.57 -10.52 -5.33
C MET A 154 -5.02 -11.49 -4.23
N ILE A 155 -5.66 -10.99 -3.18
CA ILE A 155 -6.22 -11.83 -2.11
C ILE A 155 -7.32 -12.74 -2.68
N GLY A 156 -8.16 -12.25 -3.59
CA GLY A 156 -9.16 -13.06 -4.28
C GLY A 156 -8.55 -14.24 -5.04
N PHE A 157 -7.45 -14.00 -5.79
CA PHE A 157 -6.71 -15.08 -6.46
C PHE A 157 -6.10 -16.07 -5.47
N TYR A 158 -5.59 -15.58 -4.33
CA TYR A 158 -5.12 -16.46 -3.26
C TYR A 158 -6.23 -17.33 -2.67
N LEU A 159 -7.42 -16.77 -2.41
CA LEU A 159 -8.56 -17.54 -1.91
C LEU A 159 -8.98 -18.61 -2.93
N VAL A 160 -9.06 -18.26 -4.21
CA VAL A 160 -9.31 -19.22 -5.30
C VAL A 160 -8.28 -20.33 -5.30
N TRP A 161 -6.99 -19.99 -5.16
CA TRP A 161 -5.92 -20.97 -5.07
C TRP A 161 -6.12 -21.90 -3.87
N ALA A 162 -6.22 -21.35 -2.66
CA ALA A 162 -6.28 -22.12 -1.42
C ALA A 162 -7.52 -23.04 -1.30
N PHE A 163 -8.64 -22.69 -1.96
CA PHE A 163 -9.87 -23.49 -1.90
C PHE A 163 -10.07 -24.44 -3.08
N LEU A 164 -9.67 -24.05 -4.29
CA LEU A 164 -10.01 -24.79 -5.52
C LEU A 164 -8.85 -25.60 -6.10
N VAL A 165 -7.63 -25.35 -5.64
CA VAL A 165 -6.44 -26.05 -6.11
C VAL A 165 -5.83 -26.79 -4.91
N LYS A 166 -5.98 -28.12 -4.93
CA LYS A 166 -5.32 -29.05 -4.00
C LYS A 166 -4.21 -29.80 -4.72
#